data_AF-A0A538Q721-F1
#
_entry.id   AF-A0A538Q721-F1
#
_cell.length_a   1.000
_cell.length_b   1.000
_cell.length_c   1.000
_cell.angle_alpha   90.00
_cell.angle_beta   90.00
_cell.angle_gamma   90.00
#
_symmetry.space_group_name_H-M   'P 1'
#
loop_
_entity.id
_entity.type
_entity.pdbx_description
1 polymer ?
#
loop_
_entity_poly.entity_id
_entity_poly.type
_entity_poly.pdbx_seq_one_letter_code
_entity_poly.pdbx_strand_id
1 'polypeptide(L)'
;MSTTSDATGTYNRYEFDYGANFPDYPKFGIWPDAYYNTINVFPGNGFAGAQACAFDRAAMLAGGPASAICFQQPPSVASLLPADLDGSTLPPAGAPNYFVGLADASHLNLFKFHADFADPSRSTFTGPTLIQVADYNEICARANTVACIAEPQPGEKVDGLADRVMFRLAYRNFGDHESLVVNHTILGGALGGVRWYEIRNPGGAGAVFQQGTVVDPDTDFWMGSIAMDQAGDIALGFSAMSHTNFSSVHVVGRTPSQPAGKMFGPLVLATGSGVQVNSFKRWGDYSSMTVDPKDDCTFWYTQEYYTATGSFNWATRIAAFRFDRCKPGAR
;
A
#
# COMPACT_ATOMS: atom_id res chain seq x y z
N MET A 1 -7.05 19.65 -3.58
CA MET A 1 -8.29 19.22 -2.89
C MET A 1 -9.49 19.64 -3.71
N SER A 2 -10.40 18.71 -4.02
CA SER A 2 -11.67 19.06 -4.69
C SER A 2 -12.49 20.00 -3.81
N THR A 3 -13.15 20.99 -4.40
CA THR A 3 -14.03 21.94 -3.69
C THR A 3 -15.43 21.38 -3.46
N THR A 4 -15.79 20.27 -4.12
CA THR A 4 -17.09 19.59 -4.01
C THR A 4 -16.92 18.07 -4.00
N SER A 5 -18.03 17.34 -3.87
CA SER A 5 -18.05 15.88 -4.05
C SER A 5 -17.87 15.44 -5.51
N ASP A 6 -17.90 16.36 -6.48
CA ASP A 6 -17.65 16.09 -7.88
C ASP A 6 -16.16 16.27 -8.19
N ALA A 7 -15.47 15.15 -8.43
CA ALA A 7 -14.05 15.12 -8.79
C ALA A 7 -13.75 15.73 -10.18
N THR A 8 -14.75 16.07 -10.99
CA THR A 8 -14.55 16.79 -12.25
C THR A 8 -14.62 18.32 -12.12
N GLY A 9 -14.94 18.80 -10.91
CA GLY A 9 -15.09 20.22 -10.59
C GLY A 9 -13.78 20.96 -10.36
N THR A 10 -13.85 22.00 -9.51
CA THR A 10 -12.69 22.87 -9.21
C THR A 10 -11.86 22.33 -8.05
N TYR A 11 -10.61 22.76 -7.98
CA TYR A 11 -9.63 22.28 -7.02
C TYR A 11 -8.87 23.42 -6.35
N ASN A 12 -8.72 23.33 -5.02
CA ASN A 12 -7.70 24.07 -4.29
C ASN A 12 -6.35 23.37 -4.50
N ARG A 13 -5.31 24.11 -4.90
CA ARG A 13 -3.95 23.59 -5.06
C ARG A 13 -3.06 24.05 -3.91
N TYR A 14 -2.27 23.12 -3.40
CA TYR A 14 -1.32 23.35 -2.32
C TYR A 14 0.08 22.95 -2.77
N GLU A 15 1.07 23.67 -2.29
CA GLU A 15 2.49 23.39 -2.49
C GLU A 15 3.15 23.40 -1.12
N PHE A 16 3.91 22.35 -0.83
CA PHE A 16 4.72 22.23 0.37
C PHE A 16 6.16 21.98 -0.08
N ASP A 17 7.05 22.91 0.28
CA ASP A 17 8.44 22.88 -0.14
C ASP A 17 9.27 21.93 0.74
N TYR A 18 9.92 20.94 0.12
CA TYR A 18 10.85 20.01 0.76
C TYR A 18 12.32 20.47 0.66
N GLY A 19 12.54 21.71 0.22
CA GLY A 19 13.84 22.33 0.04
C GLY A 19 14.62 21.68 -1.09
N ALA A 20 15.93 21.54 -0.90
CA ALA A 20 16.84 20.96 -1.91
C ALA A 20 16.82 19.42 -1.95
N ASN A 21 16.06 18.76 -1.06
CA ASN A 21 16.00 17.31 -1.01
C ASN A 21 15.04 16.78 -2.07
N PHE A 22 15.35 15.63 -2.66
CA PHE A 22 14.43 14.95 -3.57
C PHE A 22 13.42 14.10 -2.75
N PRO A 23 12.10 14.41 -2.82
CA PRO A 23 11.06 13.68 -2.09
C PRO A 23 10.55 12.51 -2.93
N ASP A 24 11.21 11.36 -2.83
CA ASP A 24 10.87 10.19 -3.63
C ASP A 24 9.80 9.30 -2.96
N TYR A 25 9.19 8.43 -3.77
CA TYR A 25 8.28 7.38 -3.34
C TYR A 25 7.10 7.86 -2.46
N PRO A 26 6.41 8.99 -2.79
CA PRO A 26 5.34 9.53 -1.95
C PRO A 26 4.19 8.54 -1.80
N LYS A 27 3.69 8.39 -0.58
CA LYS A 27 2.45 7.65 -0.27
C LYS A 27 1.57 8.50 0.62
N PHE A 28 0.26 8.46 0.40
CA PHE A 28 -0.72 9.26 1.13
C PHE A 28 -1.72 8.37 1.85
N GLY A 29 -2.23 8.84 2.98
CA GLY A 29 -3.33 8.24 3.72
C GLY A 29 -4.26 9.31 4.24
N ILE A 30 -5.57 9.04 4.21
CA ILE A 30 -6.60 9.92 4.72
C ILE A 30 -6.92 9.51 6.16
N TRP A 31 -6.88 10.49 7.06
CA TRP A 31 -7.33 10.35 8.45
C TRP A 31 -8.35 11.46 8.78
N PRO A 32 -9.14 11.35 9.86
CA PRO A 32 -10.15 12.36 10.18
C PRO A 32 -9.60 13.78 10.38
N ASP A 33 -8.41 13.91 10.96
CA ASP A 33 -7.79 15.17 11.38
C ASP A 33 -6.77 15.74 10.36
N ALA A 34 -6.10 14.90 9.58
CA ALA A 34 -5.08 15.32 8.63
C ALA A 34 -5.01 14.44 7.38
N TYR A 35 -4.39 14.97 6.32
CA TYR A 35 -3.85 14.14 5.25
C TYR A 35 -2.43 13.76 5.62
N TYR A 36 -2.15 12.46 5.74
CA TYR A 36 -0.83 11.97 6.10
C TYR A 36 -0.07 11.56 4.84
N ASN A 37 1.23 11.80 4.87
CA ASN A 37 2.14 11.48 3.78
C ASN A 37 3.44 10.91 4.33
N THR A 38 4.09 10.14 3.49
CA THR A 38 5.49 9.75 3.67
C THR A 38 6.23 9.83 2.36
N ILE A 39 7.49 10.21 2.44
CA ILE A 39 8.45 10.25 1.34
C ILE A 39 9.78 9.65 1.79
N ASN A 40 10.56 9.13 0.85
CA ASN A 40 11.98 8.84 1.06
C ASN A 40 12.78 10.09 0.71
N VAL A 41 13.58 10.59 1.67
CA VAL A 41 14.31 11.85 1.51
C VAL A 41 15.73 11.59 1.01
N PHE A 42 16.10 12.21 -0.12
CA PHE A 42 17.43 12.10 -0.71
C PHE A 42 18.14 13.47 -0.77
N PRO A 43 19.07 13.75 0.17
CA PRO A 43 19.96 14.90 0.08
C PRO A 43 21.11 14.63 -0.90
N GLY A 44 21.00 15.16 -2.13
CA GLY A 44 21.95 14.85 -3.20
C GLY A 44 21.95 13.36 -3.53
N ASN A 45 23.11 12.70 -3.41
CA ASN A 45 23.23 11.24 -3.62
C ASN A 45 23.10 10.43 -2.32
N GLY A 46 22.78 11.07 -1.18
CA GLY A 46 22.60 10.41 0.11
C GLY A 46 21.15 9.99 0.36
N PHE A 47 20.93 9.11 1.33
CA PHE A 47 19.61 8.73 1.82
C PHE A 47 19.46 9.11 3.29
N ALA A 48 18.47 9.96 3.60
CA ALA A 48 18.23 10.45 4.95
C ALA A 48 17.23 9.61 5.75
N GLY A 49 16.49 8.71 5.10
CA GLY A 49 15.36 7.98 5.69
C GLY A 49 14.01 8.51 5.20
N ALA A 50 12.95 7.87 5.66
CA ALA A 50 11.59 8.32 5.43
C ALA A 50 11.28 9.60 6.23
N GLN A 51 10.53 10.52 5.65
CA GLN A 51 9.92 11.64 6.37
C GLN A 51 8.41 11.46 6.38
N ALA A 52 7.82 11.40 7.57
CA ALA A 52 6.37 11.36 7.74
C ALA A 52 5.84 12.77 7.94
N CYS A 53 4.84 13.18 7.18
CA CYS A 53 4.22 14.50 7.25
C CYS A 53 2.70 14.40 7.45
N ALA A 54 2.13 15.38 8.13
CA ALA A 54 0.68 15.58 8.27
C ALA A 54 0.33 16.97 7.76
N PHE A 55 -0.68 17.08 6.92
CA PHE A 55 -1.16 18.33 6.34
C PHE A 55 -2.54 18.71 6.91
N ASP A 56 -2.74 19.98 7.25
CA ASP A 56 -3.97 20.49 7.87
C ASP A 56 -5.18 20.28 6.97
N ARG A 57 -5.92 19.20 7.22
CA ARG A 57 -7.07 18.80 6.41
C ARG A 57 -8.20 19.82 6.48
N ALA A 58 -8.43 20.41 7.65
CA ALA A 58 -9.52 21.36 7.85
C ALA A 58 -9.28 22.64 7.03
N ALA A 59 -8.06 23.19 7.11
CA ALA A 59 -7.67 24.35 6.30
C ALA A 59 -7.69 24.03 4.79
N MET A 60 -7.21 22.84 4.40
CA MET A 60 -7.16 22.44 2.98
C MET A 60 -8.54 22.27 2.35
N LEU A 61 -9.51 21.73 3.10
CA LEU A 61 -10.90 21.58 2.65
C LEU A 61 -11.62 22.94 2.59
N ALA A 62 -11.29 23.86 3.50
CA ALA A 62 -11.82 25.23 3.47
C ALA A 62 -11.21 26.11 2.37
N GLY A 63 -10.15 25.66 1.68
CA GLY A 63 -9.43 26.46 0.69
C GLY A 63 -8.55 27.56 1.29
N GLY A 64 -8.28 27.49 2.59
CA GLY A 64 -7.40 28.42 3.30
C GLY A 64 -5.93 28.02 3.22
N PRO A 65 -5.01 28.86 3.75
CA PRO A 65 -3.61 28.48 3.95
C PRO A 65 -3.52 27.25 4.88
N ALA A 66 -2.73 26.25 4.49
CA ALA A 66 -2.57 25.01 5.25
C ALA A 66 -1.11 24.83 5.67
N SER A 67 -0.90 24.30 6.87
CA SER A 67 0.41 23.97 7.40
C SER A 67 0.71 22.47 7.26
N ALA A 68 2.00 22.13 7.36
CA ALA A 68 2.48 20.77 7.42
C ALA A 68 3.32 20.57 8.68
N ILE A 69 3.20 19.40 9.30
CA ILE A 69 4.03 18.97 10.43
C ILE A 69 4.75 17.71 10.00
N CYS A 70 6.08 17.67 10.10
CA CYS A 70 6.89 16.58 9.56
C CYS A 70 7.91 16.06 10.57
N PHE A 71 8.13 14.75 10.56
CA PHE A 71 9.13 14.04 11.38
C PHE A 71 10.06 13.23 10.48
N GLN A 72 11.33 13.65 10.41
CA GLN A 72 12.39 12.92 9.72
C GLN A 72 12.80 11.69 10.53
N GLN A 73 12.81 10.52 9.89
CA GLN A 73 13.30 9.27 10.47
C GLN A 73 14.78 9.04 10.12
N PRO A 74 15.51 8.20 10.89
CA PRO A 74 16.87 7.84 10.53
C PRO A 74 16.93 7.03 9.22
N PRO A 75 18.10 6.94 8.55
CA PRO A 75 18.27 6.20 7.30
C PRO A 75 17.92 4.71 7.35
N SER A 76 17.80 4.11 8.54
CA SER A 76 17.36 2.71 8.71
C SER A 76 15.85 2.52 8.55
N VAL A 77 15.07 3.61 8.46
CA VAL A 77 13.62 3.58 8.26
C VAL A 77 13.32 4.18 6.90
N ALA A 78 12.70 3.41 6.02
CA ALA A 78 12.38 3.78 4.65
C ALA A 78 10.96 3.33 4.29
N SER A 79 10.38 3.94 3.26
CA SER A 79 9.20 3.44 2.55
C SER A 79 8.04 3.06 3.48
N LEU A 80 7.76 3.89 4.49
CA LEU A 80 6.60 3.72 5.35
C LEU A 80 5.31 3.84 4.53
N LEU A 81 4.20 3.37 5.08
CA LEU A 81 2.85 3.62 4.57
C LEU A 81 2.01 4.25 5.68
N PRO A 82 1.44 5.45 5.49
CA PRO A 82 0.41 5.98 6.38
C PRO A 82 -0.86 5.14 6.24
N ALA A 83 -1.59 4.98 7.34
CA ALA A 83 -2.88 4.32 7.35
C ALA A 83 -3.89 5.19 6.60
N ASP A 84 -4.69 4.55 5.75
CA ASP A 84 -5.70 5.20 4.94
C ASP A 84 -7.07 4.64 5.33
N LEU A 85 -7.95 5.50 5.85
CA LEU A 85 -9.23 5.14 6.44
C LEU A 85 -10.25 4.67 5.40
N ASP A 86 -10.70 3.42 5.53
CA ASP A 86 -11.87 2.88 4.82
C ASP A 86 -13.09 2.78 5.75
N GLY A 87 -14.27 3.01 5.18
CA GLY A 87 -15.56 2.93 5.87
C GLY A 87 -16.01 4.21 6.59
N SER A 88 -17.23 4.19 7.11
CA SER A 88 -17.83 5.35 7.82
C SER A 88 -17.59 5.35 9.33
N THR A 89 -17.21 4.22 9.90
CA THR A 89 -16.84 4.13 11.32
C THR A 89 -15.46 4.73 11.50
N LEU A 90 -15.41 5.92 12.11
CA LEU A 90 -14.16 6.63 12.32
C LEU A 90 -13.26 5.92 13.35
N PRO A 91 -11.95 6.14 13.30
CA PRO A 91 -11.05 5.80 14.41
C PRO A 91 -11.53 6.43 15.73
N PRO A 92 -11.14 5.87 16.89
CA PRO A 92 -11.42 6.49 18.18
C PRO A 92 -11.01 7.96 18.21
N ALA A 93 -11.78 8.81 18.91
CA ALA A 93 -11.49 10.24 18.98
C ALA A 93 -10.07 10.49 19.52
N GLY A 94 -9.27 11.26 18.78
CA GLY A 94 -7.88 11.54 19.11
C GLY A 94 -6.89 10.41 18.78
N ALA A 95 -7.33 9.34 18.10
CA ALA A 95 -6.42 8.29 17.64
C ALA A 95 -5.36 8.85 16.67
N PRO A 96 -4.07 8.51 16.86
CA PRO A 96 -3.03 8.88 15.91
C PRO A 96 -3.23 8.14 14.59
N ASN A 97 -2.67 8.67 13.50
CA ASN A 97 -2.51 7.87 12.28
C ASN A 97 -1.41 6.82 12.49
N TYR A 98 -1.63 5.62 11.96
CA TYR A 98 -0.69 4.51 12.07
C TYR A 98 0.19 4.43 10.83
N PHE A 99 1.48 4.19 11.01
CA PHE A 99 2.42 3.98 9.90
C PHE A 99 3.06 2.61 10.01
N VAL A 100 3.12 1.88 8.89
CA VAL A 100 3.76 0.56 8.84
C VAL A 100 4.89 0.54 7.82
N GLY A 101 5.99 -0.13 8.16
CA GLY A 101 7.08 -0.46 7.26
C GLY A 101 7.69 -1.82 7.63
N LEU A 102 8.61 -2.32 6.80
CA LEU A 102 9.41 -3.49 7.16
C LEU A 102 10.47 -3.08 8.19
N ALA A 103 10.71 -3.92 9.20
CA ALA A 103 11.81 -3.75 10.14
C ALA A 103 12.95 -4.72 9.83
N ASP A 104 12.60 -5.99 9.68
CA ASP A 104 13.49 -7.08 9.28
C ASP A 104 12.67 -8.25 8.73
N ALA A 105 13.32 -9.39 8.46
CA ALA A 105 12.71 -10.60 7.91
C ALA A 105 11.68 -11.32 8.82
N SER A 106 11.47 -10.81 10.04
CA SER A 106 10.59 -11.37 11.07
C SER A 106 9.74 -10.31 11.79
N HIS A 107 9.87 -9.02 11.45
CA HIS A 107 9.15 -7.93 12.09
C HIS A 107 8.67 -6.83 11.12
N LEU A 108 7.50 -6.27 11.43
CA LEU A 108 7.05 -4.98 10.91
C LEU A 108 7.32 -3.88 11.94
N ASN A 109 7.63 -2.68 11.45
CA ASN A 109 7.62 -1.46 12.25
C ASN A 109 6.20 -0.89 12.30
N LEU A 110 5.70 -0.58 13.50
CA LEU A 110 4.50 0.23 13.71
C LEU A 110 4.86 1.57 14.38
N PHE A 111 4.49 2.67 13.74
CA PHE A 111 4.59 4.02 14.31
C PHE A 111 3.21 4.65 14.46
N LYS A 112 3.14 5.68 15.31
CA LYS A 112 1.93 6.47 15.59
C LYS A 112 2.23 7.94 15.45
N PHE A 113 1.47 8.61 14.60
CA PHE A 113 1.60 10.05 14.36
C PHE A 113 0.35 10.79 14.88
N HIS A 114 0.52 11.55 15.97
CA HIS A 114 -0.44 12.55 16.42
C HIS A 114 -0.02 13.93 15.90
N ALA A 115 -0.89 14.61 15.15
CA ALA A 115 -0.68 15.97 14.69
C ALA A 115 -1.54 16.96 15.49
N ASP A 116 -0.95 18.06 15.93
CA ASP A 116 -1.62 19.18 16.57
C ASP A 116 -1.25 20.46 15.81
N PHE A 117 -2.16 20.92 14.93
CA PHE A 117 -1.93 22.13 14.13
C PHE A 117 -2.14 23.43 14.93
N ALA A 118 -2.79 23.37 16.09
CA ALA A 118 -2.95 24.52 16.97
C ALA A 118 -1.68 24.78 17.79
N ASP A 119 -1.02 23.70 18.22
CA ASP A 119 0.29 23.74 18.88
C ASP A 119 1.20 22.63 18.31
N PRO A 120 1.97 22.92 17.24
CA PRO A 120 2.86 21.94 16.62
C PRO A 120 3.86 21.29 17.56
N SER A 121 4.20 21.93 18.70
CA SER A 121 5.12 21.35 19.69
C SER A 121 4.53 20.15 20.44
N ARG A 122 3.20 19.97 20.39
CA ARG A 122 2.48 18.82 20.97
C ARG A 122 2.32 17.65 20.00
N SER A 123 2.72 17.82 18.74
CA SER A 123 2.72 16.75 17.76
C SER A 123 3.76 15.69 18.12
N THR A 124 3.46 14.43 17.83
CA THR A 124 4.36 13.31 18.12
C THR A 124 4.40 12.30 16.98
N PHE A 125 5.58 11.75 16.74
CA PHE A 125 5.78 10.56 15.93
C PHE A 125 6.50 9.51 16.79
N THR A 126 5.77 8.52 17.27
CA THR A 126 6.28 7.54 18.25
C THR A 126 6.41 6.15 17.64
N GLY A 127 7.40 5.38 18.11
CA GLY A 127 7.74 4.06 17.59
C GLY A 127 9.24 3.93 17.27
N PRO A 128 9.65 2.87 16.55
CA PRO A 128 8.78 1.78 16.12
C PRO A 128 8.44 0.84 17.28
N THR A 129 7.19 0.36 17.32
CA THR A 129 6.86 -0.88 18.01
C THR A 129 7.02 -2.02 17.02
N LEU A 130 7.78 -3.06 17.38
CA LEU A 130 7.98 -4.22 16.51
C LEU A 130 6.78 -5.17 16.61
N ILE A 131 6.18 -5.48 15.46
CA ILE A 131 5.15 -6.50 15.34
C ILE A 131 5.81 -7.76 14.78
N GLN A 132 5.86 -8.83 15.58
CA GLN A 132 6.33 -10.13 15.12
C GLN A 132 5.45 -10.64 13.96
N VAL A 133 6.09 -11.09 12.89
CA VAL A 133 5.47 -11.83 11.79
C VAL A 133 6.13 -13.19 11.65
N ALA A 134 5.51 -14.11 10.91
CA ALA A 134 6.23 -15.33 10.52
C ALA A 134 7.36 -14.97 9.54
N ASP A 135 8.52 -15.60 9.77
CA ASP A 135 9.73 -15.37 9.00
C ASP A 135 9.51 -15.50 7.49
N TYR A 136 10.25 -14.68 6.74
CA TYR A 136 10.27 -14.71 5.29
C TYR A 136 11.68 -14.41 4.76
N ASN A 137 11.89 -14.69 3.49
CA ASN A 137 13.10 -14.26 2.80
C ASN A 137 12.73 -13.21 1.76
N GLU A 138 13.59 -12.20 1.62
CA GLU A 138 13.45 -11.19 0.58
C GLU A 138 13.82 -11.81 -0.79
N ILE A 139 12.93 -11.67 -1.78
CA ILE A 139 13.27 -11.99 -3.17
C ILE A 139 14.14 -10.86 -3.75
N CYS A 140 15.05 -11.20 -4.66
CA CYS A 140 15.99 -10.25 -5.26
C CYS A 140 17.10 -9.69 -4.33
N ALA A 141 17.18 -10.12 -3.06
CA ALA A 141 18.19 -9.63 -2.10
C ALA A 141 19.66 -9.77 -2.54
N ARG A 142 19.95 -10.69 -3.47
CA ARG A 142 21.30 -10.94 -4.03
C ARG A 142 21.51 -10.37 -5.43
N ALA A 143 20.53 -9.68 -5.99
CA ALA A 143 20.61 -9.18 -7.35
C ALA A 143 21.41 -7.86 -7.38
N ASN A 144 22.28 -7.71 -8.39
CA ASN A 144 23.10 -6.48 -8.59
C ASN A 144 22.24 -5.23 -8.81
N THR A 145 20.98 -5.44 -9.20
CA THR A 145 19.88 -4.49 -9.26
C THR A 145 18.70 -5.17 -8.56
N VAL A 146 17.80 -4.46 -7.89
CA VAL A 146 16.57 -5.05 -7.29
C VAL A 146 15.65 -5.80 -8.29
N ALA A 147 16.01 -5.79 -9.57
CA ALA A 147 15.47 -6.62 -10.64
C ALA A 147 15.98 -8.07 -10.66
N CYS A 148 15.06 -9.01 -10.42
CA CYS A 148 15.34 -10.44 -10.50
C CYS A 148 14.20 -11.30 -11.08
N ILE A 149 12.98 -10.76 -11.17
CA ILE A 149 11.83 -11.46 -11.75
C ILE A 149 11.97 -11.43 -13.26
N ALA A 150 11.95 -12.59 -13.94
CA ALA A 150 12.31 -12.68 -15.35
C ALA A 150 11.07 -12.72 -16.25
N GLU A 151 10.95 -11.76 -17.16
CA GLU A 151 9.88 -11.79 -18.16
C GLU A 151 10.11 -12.91 -19.21
N PRO A 152 9.03 -13.39 -19.86
CA PRO A 152 9.15 -14.17 -21.09
C PRO A 152 10.03 -13.47 -22.12
N GLN A 153 10.74 -14.23 -22.95
CA GLN A 153 11.49 -13.63 -24.06
C GLN A 153 10.53 -12.86 -25.00
N PRO A 154 10.91 -11.67 -25.48
CA PRO A 154 12.23 -11.03 -25.41
C PRO A 154 12.43 -10.05 -24.22
N GLY A 155 11.63 -10.16 -23.17
CA GLY A 155 11.56 -9.21 -22.06
C GLY A 155 12.81 -9.16 -21.19
N GLU A 156 12.87 -8.15 -20.33
CA GLU A 156 13.97 -7.97 -19.39
C GLU A 156 13.68 -8.66 -18.03
N LYS A 157 14.55 -8.40 -17.05
CA LYS A 157 14.20 -8.70 -15.65
C LYS A 157 13.56 -7.46 -15.06
N VAL A 158 12.55 -7.63 -14.23
CA VAL A 158 11.84 -6.55 -13.53
C VAL A 158 12.09 -6.62 -12.03
N ASP A 159 11.97 -5.48 -11.36
CA ASP A 159 12.14 -5.34 -9.93
C ASP A 159 10.97 -5.85 -9.10
N GLY A 160 11.32 -6.61 -8.05
CA GLY A 160 10.35 -7.16 -7.11
C GLY A 160 10.04 -6.25 -5.92
N LEU A 161 10.87 -5.22 -5.70
CA LEU A 161 10.86 -4.27 -4.55
C LEU A 161 10.43 -4.92 -3.23
N ALA A 162 11.05 -6.05 -2.90
CA ALA A 162 10.75 -6.83 -1.70
C ALA A 162 11.33 -6.23 -0.41
N ASP A 163 12.08 -5.13 -0.53
CA ASP A 163 12.70 -4.38 0.56
C ASP A 163 11.73 -3.41 1.27
N ARG A 164 10.45 -3.38 0.86
CA ARG A 164 9.44 -2.47 1.42
C ARG A 164 8.03 -3.02 1.32
N VAL A 165 7.13 -2.47 2.13
CA VAL A 165 5.69 -2.72 2.02
C VAL A 165 5.10 -2.06 0.78
N MET A 166 4.10 -2.70 0.17
CA MET A 166 3.43 -2.24 -1.04
C MET A 166 2.13 -1.51 -0.72
N PHE A 167 1.88 -0.40 -1.42
CA PHE A 167 0.71 0.44 -1.17
C PHE A 167 -0.59 -0.32 -1.39
N ARG A 168 -1.58 -0.26 -0.49
CA ARG A 168 -1.73 0.66 0.66
C ARG A 168 -1.69 -0.05 2.02
N LEU A 169 -1.68 0.77 3.09
CA LEU A 169 -2.02 0.35 4.45
C LEU A 169 -3.49 0.72 4.72
N ALA A 170 -4.42 -0.18 4.40
CA ALA A 170 -5.84 0.11 4.59
C ALA A 170 -6.22 -0.09 6.06
N TYR A 171 -6.83 0.95 6.66
CA TYR A 171 -7.35 0.91 8.02
C TYR A 171 -8.86 0.78 8.00
N ARG A 172 -9.40 0.03 8.96
CA ARG A 172 -10.83 -0.06 9.21
C ARG A 172 -11.16 -0.22 10.69
N ASN A 173 -12.22 0.45 11.13
CA ASN A 173 -12.81 0.26 12.45
C ASN A 173 -14.14 -0.50 12.34
N PHE A 174 -14.24 -1.67 12.99
CA PHE A 174 -15.45 -2.49 13.04
C PHE A 174 -16.33 -2.17 14.26
N GLY A 175 -15.89 -1.27 15.14
CA GLY A 175 -16.56 -0.89 16.37
C GLY A 175 -16.14 -1.75 17.57
N ASP A 176 -15.96 -3.05 17.36
CA ASP A 176 -15.42 -3.98 18.37
C ASP A 176 -13.89 -4.17 18.26
N HIS A 177 -13.32 -3.89 17.09
CA HIS A 177 -11.88 -3.88 16.85
C HIS A 177 -11.48 -2.98 15.69
N GLU A 178 -10.22 -2.57 15.69
CA GLU A 178 -9.56 -1.89 14.58
C GLU A 178 -8.66 -2.87 13.83
N SER A 179 -8.58 -2.73 12.51
CA SER A 179 -7.80 -3.58 11.62
C SER A 179 -6.99 -2.73 10.64
N LEU A 180 -5.72 -3.12 10.45
CA LEU A 180 -4.87 -2.67 9.35
C LEU A 180 -4.58 -3.87 8.44
N VAL A 181 -4.67 -3.68 7.12
CA VAL A 181 -4.19 -4.67 6.14
C VAL A 181 -3.09 -4.09 5.27
N VAL A 182 -2.03 -4.88 5.08
CA VAL A 182 -0.84 -4.50 4.31
C VAL A 182 -0.21 -5.72 3.64
N ASN A 183 0.52 -5.49 2.56
CA ASN A 183 1.16 -6.55 1.78
C ASN A 183 2.58 -6.16 1.34
N HIS A 184 3.36 -7.15 0.92
CA HIS A 184 4.67 -6.95 0.28
C HIS A 184 5.12 -8.22 -0.47
N THR A 185 6.07 -8.06 -1.39
CA THR A 185 6.65 -9.18 -2.15
C THR A 185 7.69 -9.90 -1.29
N ILE A 186 7.67 -11.23 -1.29
CA ILE A 186 8.69 -12.10 -0.66
C ILE A 186 9.12 -13.23 -1.59
N LEU A 187 10.14 -13.98 -1.21
CA LEU A 187 10.45 -15.27 -1.82
C LEU A 187 9.43 -16.32 -1.35
N GLY A 188 8.51 -16.70 -2.23
CA GLY A 188 7.40 -17.63 -2.00
C GLY A 188 7.70 -19.10 -2.32
N GLY A 189 8.96 -19.50 -2.26
CA GLY A 189 9.44 -20.79 -2.78
C GLY A 189 10.62 -20.54 -3.71
N ALA A 190 10.51 -20.96 -4.97
CA ALA A 190 11.48 -20.62 -6.00
C ALA A 190 11.19 -19.25 -6.67
N LEU A 191 9.96 -18.75 -6.54
CA LEU A 191 9.44 -17.57 -7.23
C LEU A 191 8.94 -16.50 -6.23
N GLY A 192 8.61 -15.33 -6.75
CA GLY A 192 7.97 -14.25 -6.00
C GLY A 192 6.59 -14.64 -5.53
N GLY A 193 6.29 -14.31 -4.27
CA GLY A 193 4.96 -14.44 -3.69
C GLY A 193 4.56 -13.17 -2.95
N VAL A 194 3.25 -12.96 -2.79
CA VAL A 194 2.74 -11.79 -2.06
C VAL A 194 2.36 -12.20 -0.65
N ARG A 195 3.11 -11.69 0.33
CA ARG A 195 2.83 -11.83 1.76
C ARG A 195 1.87 -10.72 2.18
N TRP A 196 0.89 -11.06 3.01
CA TRP A 196 -0.07 -10.11 3.56
C TRP A 196 -0.29 -10.34 5.06
N TYR A 197 -0.73 -9.28 5.73
CA TYR A 197 -0.99 -9.26 7.16
C TYR A 197 -2.30 -8.54 7.45
N GLU A 198 -3.07 -9.05 8.41
CA GLU A 198 -4.08 -8.29 9.14
C GLU A 198 -3.53 -8.03 10.54
N ILE A 199 -3.38 -6.76 10.89
CA ILE A 199 -2.87 -6.30 12.19
C ILE A 199 -4.03 -5.71 12.97
N ARG A 200 -4.22 -6.14 14.21
CA ARG A 200 -5.25 -5.61 15.12
C ARG A 200 -4.64 -4.88 16.30
N ASN A 201 -5.47 -4.11 17.00
CA ASN A 201 -5.08 -3.27 18.13
C ASN A 201 -3.90 -2.32 17.81
N PRO A 202 -3.96 -1.56 16.71
CA PRO A 202 -2.89 -0.63 16.33
C PRO A 202 -2.75 0.53 17.34
N GLY A 203 -3.81 0.87 18.09
CA GLY A 203 -3.74 1.81 19.22
C GLY A 203 -2.85 1.32 20.38
N GLY A 204 -2.73 0.01 20.57
CA GLY A 204 -1.84 -0.66 21.52
C GLY A 204 -0.46 -0.98 20.92
N ALA A 205 0.03 -2.20 21.10
CA ALA A 205 1.29 -2.65 20.50
C ALA A 205 1.16 -3.09 19.04
N GLY A 206 -0.07 -3.29 18.54
CA GLY A 206 -0.31 -4.02 17.30
C GLY A 206 0.01 -5.51 17.44
N ALA A 207 -0.82 -6.37 16.85
CA ALA A 207 -0.51 -7.79 16.74
C ALA A 207 -1.05 -8.34 15.43
N VAL A 208 -0.31 -9.27 14.81
CA VAL A 208 -0.82 -10.04 13.67
C VAL A 208 -2.00 -10.87 14.16
N PHE A 209 -3.19 -10.54 13.65
CA PHE A 209 -4.37 -11.39 13.83
C PHE A 209 -4.30 -12.59 12.90
N GLN A 210 -3.84 -12.36 11.66
CA GLN A 210 -3.54 -13.41 10.70
C GLN A 210 -2.63 -12.90 9.59
N GLN A 211 -1.99 -13.85 8.92
CA GLN A 211 -1.13 -13.59 7.78
C GLN A 211 -1.10 -14.80 6.85
N GLY A 212 -0.74 -14.57 5.60
CA GLY A 212 -0.59 -15.62 4.59
C GLY A 212 0.34 -15.19 3.47
N THR A 213 0.77 -16.14 2.65
CA THR A 213 1.48 -15.84 1.40
C THR A 213 0.71 -16.47 0.25
N VAL A 214 0.46 -15.67 -0.78
CA VAL A 214 -0.03 -16.15 -2.07
C VAL A 214 1.18 -16.53 -2.90
N VAL A 215 1.23 -17.79 -3.31
CA VAL A 215 2.35 -18.37 -4.07
C VAL A 215 1.79 -19.28 -5.15
N ASP A 216 2.57 -19.48 -6.21
CA ASP A 216 2.31 -20.45 -7.26
C ASP A 216 3.65 -21.12 -7.64
N PRO A 217 3.66 -22.42 -7.98
CA PRO A 217 4.91 -23.12 -8.31
C PRO A 217 5.56 -22.62 -9.61
N ASP A 218 4.79 -22.04 -10.52
CA ASP A 218 5.22 -21.73 -11.89
C ASP A 218 5.08 -20.22 -12.23
N THR A 219 4.47 -19.43 -11.36
CA THR A 219 4.15 -18.01 -11.59
C THR A 219 4.67 -17.12 -10.47
N ASP A 220 5.45 -16.09 -10.82
CA ASP A 220 5.84 -15.00 -9.91
C ASP A 220 4.62 -14.11 -9.62
N PHE A 221 4.41 -13.79 -8.34
CA PHE A 221 3.46 -12.77 -7.89
C PHE A 221 4.16 -11.63 -7.14
N TRP A 222 3.95 -10.37 -7.55
CA TRP A 222 4.60 -9.20 -6.96
C TRP A 222 3.80 -7.90 -7.17
N MET A 223 4.27 -6.78 -6.57
CA MET A 223 3.65 -5.44 -6.65
C MET A 223 2.16 -5.42 -6.29
N GLY A 224 1.83 -5.97 -5.12
CA GLY A 224 0.45 -6.12 -4.69
C GLY A 224 -0.20 -4.88 -4.07
N SER A 225 -1.53 -4.86 -4.01
CA SER A 225 -2.33 -3.90 -3.24
C SER A 225 -3.50 -4.58 -2.56
N ILE A 226 -3.84 -4.13 -1.36
CA ILE A 226 -4.78 -4.82 -0.44
C ILE A 226 -5.76 -3.84 0.20
N ALA A 227 -7.01 -4.29 0.39
CA ALA A 227 -8.03 -3.57 1.15
C ALA A 227 -9.00 -4.53 1.83
N MET A 228 -9.87 -3.99 2.72
CA MET A 228 -10.85 -4.75 3.47
C MET A 228 -12.21 -4.05 3.51
N ASP A 229 -13.29 -4.78 3.21
CA ASP A 229 -14.65 -4.25 3.18
C ASP A 229 -15.36 -4.28 4.55
N GLN A 230 -16.60 -3.78 4.61
CA GLN A 230 -17.39 -3.75 5.84
C GLN A 230 -17.75 -5.11 6.43
N ALA A 231 -17.72 -6.17 5.62
CA ALA A 231 -17.97 -7.52 6.10
C ALA A 231 -16.68 -8.18 6.63
N GLY A 232 -15.53 -7.51 6.51
CA GLY A 232 -14.21 -8.05 6.85
C GLY A 232 -13.62 -8.94 5.77
N ASP A 233 -14.18 -8.90 4.54
CA ASP A 233 -13.58 -9.56 3.39
C ASP A 233 -12.34 -8.79 2.95
N ILE A 234 -11.29 -9.52 2.58
CA ILE A 234 -10.02 -8.92 2.15
C ILE A 234 -9.80 -9.31 0.69
N ALA A 235 -9.55 -8.31 -0.15
CA ALA A 235 -9.08 -8.50 -1.52
C ALA A 235 -7.61 -8.10 -1.63
N LEU A 236 -6.83 -8.92 -2.33
CA LEU A 236 -5.42 -8.69 -2.60
C LEU A 236 -5.19 -8.86 -4.10
N GLY A 237 -4.83 -7.77 -4.78
CA GLY A 237 -4.45 -7.77 -6.19
C GLY A 237 -2.95 -7.70 -6.37
N PHE A 238 -2.42 -8.26 -7.46
CA PHE A 238 -0.99 -8.25 -7.78
C PHE A 238 -0.71 -8.51 -9.26
N SER A 239 0.52 -8.22 -9.68
CA SER A 239 1.07 -8.67 -10.96
C SER A 239 1.37 -10.16 -10.91
N ALA A 240 1.10 -10.87 -12.01
CA ALA A 240 1.37 -12.28 -12.16
C ALA A 240 2.06 -12.59 -13.50
N MET A 241 3.14 -13.35 -13.47
CA MET A 241 3.91 -13.67 -14.68
C MET A 241 4.66 -14.99 -14.52
N SER A 242 4.76 -15.74 -15.61
CA SER A 242 5.63 -16.92 -15.69
C SER A 242 6.59 -16.77 -16.86
N HIS A 243 7.48 -17.74 -17.05
CA HIS A 243 8.34 -17.77 -18.24
C HIS A 243 7.58 -17.94 -19.56
N THR A 244 6.31 -18.37 -19.53
CA THR A 244 5.48 -18.66 -20.70
C THR A 244 4.24 -17.78 -20.81
N ASN A 245 3.87 -17.08 -19.73
CA ASN A 245 2.70 -16.19 -19.68
C ASN A 245 3.14 -14.75 -19.40
N PHE A 246 2.62 -13.82 -20.18
CA PHE A 246 2.89 -12.39 -20.03
C PHE A 246 2.29 -11.82 -18.75
N SER A 247 2.84 -10.69 -18.30
CA SER A 247 2.39 -10.01 -17.08
C SER A 247 0.90 -9.72 -17.11
N SER A 248 0.20 -10.26 -16.13
CA SER A 248 -1.25 -10.28 -15.99
C SER A 248 -1.66 -9.71 -14.64
N VAL A 249 -2.92 -9.30 -14.53
CA VAL A 249 -3.46 -8.70 -13.30
C VAL A 249 -4.36 -9.71 -12.61
N HIS A 250 -3.94 -10.19 -11.45
CA HIS A 250 -4.64 -11.22 -10.68
C HIS A 250 -5.17 -10.63 -9.36
N VAL A 251 -6.24 -11.23 -8.85
CA VAL A 251 -6.78 -10.94 -7.52
C VAL A 251 -7.09 -12.23 -6.80
N VAL A 252 -6.79 -12.28 -5.50
CA VAL A 252 -7.32 -13.28 -4.58
C VAL A 252 -8.19 -12.61 -3.54
N GLY A 253 -9.05 -13.40 -2.90
CA GLY A 253 -9.91 -12.93 -1.83
C GLY A 253 -9.81 -13.80 -0.59
N ARG A 254 -10.26 -13.28 0.56
CA ARG A 254 -10.64 -14.12 1.69
C ARG A 254 -11.87 -13.59 2.39
N THR A 255 -12.59 -14.50 3.02
CA THR A 255 -13.67 -14.15 3.94
C THR A 255 -13.32 -14.54 5.39
N PRO A 256 -13.83 -13.83 6.41
CA PRO A 256 -13.77 -14.20 7.82
C PRO A 256 -14.16 -15.64 8.15
N SER A 257 -15.00 -16.28 7.33
CA SER A 257 -15.41 -17.68 7.53
C SER A 257 -14.34 -18.70 7.10
N GLN A 258 -13.35 -18.27 6.30
CA GLN A 258 -12.28 -19.15 5.86
C GLN A 258 -11.20 -19.30 6.94
N PRO A 259 -10.44 -20.41 6.92
CA PRO A 259 -9.29 -20.59 7.79
C PRO A 259 -8.35 -19.39 7.72
N ALA A 260 -7.85 -18.97 8.89
CA ALA A 260 -6.93 -17.83 9.00
C ALA A 260 -5.71 -18.01 8.08
N GLY A 261 -5.30 -16.92 7.44
CA GLY A 261 -4.14 -16.92 6.54
C GLY A 261 -4.34 -17.58 5.18
N LYS A 262 -5.55 -18.05 4.85
CA LYS A 262 -5.88 -18.59 3.52
C LYS A 262 -6.68 -17.58 2.70
N MET A 263 -6.39 -17.57 1.40
CA MET A 263 -7.09 -16.82 0.37
C MET A 263 -7.50 -17.78 -0.75
N PHE A 264 -8.61 -17.48 -1.43
CA PHE A 264 -9.12 -18.20 -2.59
C PHE A 264 -8.92 -17.41 -3.88
N GLY A 265 -8.96 -18.10 -5.02
CA GLY A 265 -8.63 -17.56 -6.33
C GLY A 265 -7.37 -18.23 -6.90
N PRO A 266 -6.64 -17.57 -7.82
CA PRO A 266 -6.84 -16.19 -8.28
C PRO A 266 -7.97 -16.04 -9.32
N LEU A 267 -8.59 -14.86 -9.32
CA LEU A 267 -9.37 -14.32 -10.44
C LEU A 267 -8.42 -13.52 -11.36
N VAL A 268 -8.46 -13.79 -12.66
CA VAL A 268 -7.69 -13.04 -13.67
C VAL A 268 -8.51 -11.86 -14.17
N LEU A 269 -8.05 -10.63 -13.93
CA LEU A 269 -8.73 -9.40 -14.35
C LEU A 269 -8.24 -8.90 -15.71
N ALA A 270 -6.98 -9.16 -16.04
CA ALA A 270 -6.40 -8.87 -17.35
C ALA A 270 -5.29 -9.88 -17.63
N THR A 271 -5.19 -10.29 -18.90
CA THR A 271 -4.06 -11.08 -19.40
C THR A 271 -3.21 -10.18 -20.28
N GLY A 272 -1.91 -10.13 -20.00
CA GLY A 272 -0.96 -9.41 -20.85
C GLY A 272 -0.74 -10.09 -22.19
N SER A 273 -0.25 -9.31 -23.14
CA SER A 273 0.15 -9.78 -24.48
C SER A 273 1.50 -9.20 -24.90
N GLY A 274 2.29 -8.72 -23.95
CA GLY A 274 3.62 -8.19 -24.17
C GLY A 274 4.47 -8.16 -22.91
N VAL A 275 5.73 -7.78 -23.10
CA VAL A 275 6.75 -7.62 -22.07
C VAL A 275 7.40 -6.25 -22.20
N GLN A 276 7.98 -5.74 -21.11
CA GLN A 276 8.80 -4.54 -21.22
C GLN A 276 10.18 -4.87 -21.81
N VAL A 277 10.72 -3.94 -22.58
CA VAL A 277 12.10 -3.99 -23.06
C VAL A 277 12.73 -2.62 -22.85
N ASN A 278 13.99 -2.59 -22.44
CA ASN A 278 14.76 -1.35 -22.24
C ASN A 278 14.03 -0.32 -21.36
N SER A 279 13.37 -0.77 -20.28
CA SER A 279 12.55 0.09 -19.39
C SER A 279 13.21 0.26 -18.02
N PHE A 280 14.55 0.26 -18.00
CA PHE A 280 15.38 0.32 -16.79
C PHE A 280 15.09 -0.78 -15.76
N LYS A 281 14.43 -1.88 -16.15
CA LYS A 281 14.00 -2.96 -15.25
C LYS A 281 12.97 -2.53 -14.20
N ARG A 282 12.39 -1.34 -14.33
CA ARG A 282 11.42 -0.78 -13.39
C ARG A 282 10.04 -1.28 -13.74
N TRP A 283 9.36 -1.85 -12.76
CA TRP A 283 7.93 -2.13 -12.77
C TRP A 283 7.21 -1.08 -11.92
N GLY A 284 5.99 -0.74 -12.30
CA GLY A 284 5.14 0.20 -11.59
C GLY A 284 4.82 -0.28 -10.18
N ASP A 285 5.25 0.54 -9.23
CA ASP A 285 5.10 0.35 -7.79
C ASP A 285 3.96 1.19 -7.18
N TYR A 286 3.05 1.66 -8.05
CA TYR A 286 1.84 2.41 -7.72
C TYR A 286 0.60 1.66 -8.23
N SER A 287 0.19 0.65 -7.47
CA SER A 287 -1.07 -0.06 -7.63
C SER A 287 -2.01 0.27 -6.46
N SER A 288 -3.32 0.16 -6.66
CA SER A 288 -4.28 0.58 -5.61
C SER A 288 -5.52 -0.28 -5.61
N MET A 289 -5.75 -0.95 -4.48
CA MET A 289 -6.99 -1.61 -4.10
C MET A 289 -7.71 -0.72 -3.09
N THR A 290 -8.91 -0.24 -3.42
CA THR A 290 -9.72 0.59 -2.51
C THR A 290 -11.15 0.08 -2.44
N VAL A 291 -11.83 0.35 -1.32
CA VAL A 291 -13.26 0.05 -1.17
C VAL A 291 -14.07 1.29 -1.52
N ASP A 292 -15.13 1.11 -2.30
CA ASP A 292 -16.06 2.17 -2.67
C ASP A 292 -16.75 2.67 -1.40
N PRO A 293 -16.54 3.94 -1.02
CA PRO A 293 -17.14 4.44 0.21
C PRO A 293 -18.68 4.48 0.12
N LYS A 294 -19.30 4.47 -1.07
CA LYS A 294 -20.75 4.55 -1.20
C LYS A 294 -21.47 3.31 -0.65
N ASP A 295 -20.93 2.13 -0.93
CA ASP A 295 -21.55 0.85 -0.53
C ASP A 295 -20.72 0.05 0.47
N ASP A 296 -19.45 0.43 0.67
CA ASP A 296 -18.52 -0.16 1.61
C ASP A 296 -18.27 -1.67 1.37
N CYS A 297 -18.49 -2.11 0.12
CA CYS A 297 -18.40 -3.49 -0.35
C CYS A 297 -17.65 -3.65 -1.68
N THR A 298 -17.79 -2.69 -2.60
CA THR A 298 -17.21 -2.79 -3.93
C THR A 298 -15.74 -2.42 -3.87
N PHE A 299 -14.88 -3.32 -4.33
CA PHE A 299 -13.46 -3.08 -4.49
C PHE A 299 -13.19 -2.49 -5.86
N TRP A 300 -12.38 -1.44 -5.91
CA TRP A 300 -11.77 -0.89 -7.12
C TRP A 300 -10.28 -1.22 -7.11
N TYR A 301 -9.80 -1.85 -8.19
CA TYR A 301 -8.39 -2.20 -8.34
C TYR A 301 -7.80 -1.59 -9.60
N THR A 302 -6.66 -0.93 -9.44
CA THR A 302 -5.84 -0.40 -10.54
C THR A 302 -4.46 -1.03 -10.54
N GLN A 303 -4.07 -1.62 -11.68
CA GLN A 303 -2.75 -2.23 -11.85
C GLN A 303 -2.25 -2.09 -13.27
N GLU A 304 -0.94 -1.92 -13.43
CA GLU A 304 -0.31 -1.92 -14.74
C GLU A 304 -0.10 -3.33 -15.32
N TYR A 305 -0.07 -3.41 -16.65
CA TYR A 305 0.26 -4.62 -17.41
C TYR A 305 0.65 -4.23 -18.84
N TYR A 306 1.14 -5.18 -19.63
CA TYR A 306 1.58 -4.90 -21.01
C TYR A 306 0.67 -5.56 -22.04
N THR A 307 0.14 -4.77 -22.98
CA THR A 307 -0.67 -5.24 -24.11
C THR A 307 0.13 -5.45 -25.40
N ALA A 308 1.38 -5.01 -25.43
CA ALA A 308 2.31 -5.23 -26.53
C ALA A 308 3.74 -5.08 -26.01
N THR A 309 4.68 -5.80 -26.62
CA THR A 309 6.10 -5.68 -26.26
C THR A 309 6.64 -4.30 -26.61
N GLY A 310 7.27 -3.62 -25.66
CA GLY A 310 7.78 -2.27 -25.88
C GLY A 310 8.48 -1.65 -24.68
N SER A 311 8.89 -0.39 -24.85
CA SER A 311 9.57 0.39 -23.82
C SER A 311 8.62 1.47 -23.30
N PHE A 312 8.42 1.53 -21.98
CA PHE A 312 7.51 2.47 -21.31
C PHE A 312 6.09 2.56 -21.92
N ASN A 313 5.53 1.43 -22.37
CA ASN A 313 4.23 1.35 -23.05
C ASN A 313 3.20 0.51 -22.28
N TRP A 314 3.30 0.48 -20.95
CA TRP A 314 2.32 -0.20 -20.10
C TRP A 314 0.91 0.37 -20.32
N ALA A 315 -0.09 -0.47 -20.06
CA ALA A 315 -1.48 -0.08 -19.93
C ALA A 315 -1.92 -0.26 -18.48
N THR A 316 -3.00 0.41 -18.08
CA THR A 316 -3.60 0.24 -16.75
C THR A 316 -4.91 -0.51 -16.88
N ARG A 317 -5.08 -1.58 -16.10
CA ARG A 317 -6.40 -2.20 -15.89
C ARG A 317 -7.04 -1.55 -14.67
N ILE A 318 -8.30 -1.12 -14.85
CA ILE A 318 -9.20 -0.72 -13.77
C ILE A 318 -10.32 -1.76 -13.73
N ALA A 319 -10.59 -2.34 -12.56
CA ALA A 319 -11.64 -3.31 -12.35
C ALA A 319 -12.44 -3.02 -11.08
N ALA A 320 -13.74 -3.35 -11.12
CA ALA A 320 -14.61 -3.34 -9.96
C ALA A 320 -15.15 -4.74 -9.69
N PHE A 321 -15.14 -5.17 -8.44
CA PHE A 321 -15.69 -6.46 -8.01
C PHE A 321 -16.10 -6.40 -6.53
N ARG A 322 -16.85 -7.40 -6.06
CA ARG A 322 -17.26 -7.48 -4.66
C ARG A 322 -17.45 -8.93 -4.24
N PHE A 323 -17.46 -9.18 -2.94
CA PHE A 323 -17.86 -10.46 -2.39
C PHE A 323 -19.39 -10.53 -2.28
N ASP A 324 -20.00 -11.63 -2.72
CA ASP A 324 -21.47 -11.79 -2.75
C ASP A 324 -22.14 -11.61 -1.37
N ARG A 325 -21.39 -11.90 -0.31
CA ARG A 325 -21.85 -11.81 1.07
C ARG A 325 -21.81 -10.40 1.65
N CYS A 326 -21.01 -9.49 1.08
CA CYS A 326 -21.01 -8.12 1.51
C CYS A 326 -22.31 -7.46 1.02
N LYS A 327 -23.16 -7.07 1.97
CA LYS A 327 -24.42 -6.38 1.70
C LYS A 327 -24.20 -4.90 1.98
N PRO A 328 -24.45 -4.00 1.00
CA PRO A 328 -24.35 -2.57 1.22
C PRO A 328 -25.12 -2.17 2.48
N GLY A 329 -24.43 -1.59 3.45
CA GLY A 329 -25.08 -0.92 4.57
C GLY A 329 -25.95 0.23 4.04
N ALA A 330 -27.07 0.50 4.72
CA ALA A 330 -27.78 1.75 4.49
C ALA A 330 -26.89 2.89 5.03
N ARG A 331 -26.34 3.70 4.13
CA ARG A 331 -25.78 5.01 4.48
C ARG A 331 -26.89 6.03 4.65
#